data_AF-A0A9X9A0U1-F1
#
_entry.id   AF-A0A9X9A0U1-F1
#
_cell.length_a   1.000
_cell.length_b   1.000
_cell.length_c   1.000
_cell.angle_alpha   90.00
_cell.angle_beta   90.00
_cell.angle_gamma   90.00
#
_symmetry.space_group_name_H-M   'P 1'
#
loop_
_entity.id
_entity.type
_entity.pdbx_description
1 polymer ?
#
loop_
_entity_poly.entity_id
_entity_poly.type
_entity_poly.pdbx_seq_one_letter_code
_entity_poly.pdbx_strand_id
1 'polypeptide(L)'
;VETEQLIEVFKQTVFAVAKNESRPVLTGVHIELSNNKLICAATDSHRLAIRETLLSSDVKANCIVPSATINELLKLMNSNSEFVYIYLSESHIIFTFGTTTLYSRLIEGKYPNIS
;
A
#
# COMPACT_ATOMS: atom_id res chain seq x y z
N VAL A 1 -4.57 1.39 -11.43
CA VAL A 1 -4.75 0.02 -10.90
C VAL A 1 -6.23 -0.24 -10.78
N GLU A 2 -6.72 -1.44 -11.12
CA GLU A 2 -8.15 -1.76 -10.92
C GLU A 2 -8.50 -1.65 -9.44
N THR A 3 -9.65 -1.04 -9.14
CA THR A 3 -10.04 -0.75 -7.75
C THR A 3 -10.24 -2.03 -6.95
N GLU A 4 -10.90 -3.05 -7.52
CA GLU A 4 -11.14 -4.32 -6.84
C GLU A 4 -9.84 -5.05 -6.50
N GLN A 5 -8.91 -5.09 -7.46
CA GLN A 5 -7.58 -5.66 -7.28
C GLN A 5 -6.81 -4.96 -6.15
N LEU A 6 -6.83 -3.62 -6.10
CA LEU A 6 -6.16 -2.86 -5.05
C LEU A 6 -6.78 -3.08 -3.67
N ILE A 7 -8.13 -3.13 -3.60
CA ILE A 7 -8.86 -3.46 -2.37
C ILE A 7 -8.47 -4.83 -1.85
N GLU A 8 -8.41 -5.86 -2.71
CA GLU A 8 -8.04 -7.22 -2.34
C GLU A 8 -6.64 -7.25 -1.73
N VAL A 9 -5.66 -6.70 -2.44
CA VAL A 9 -4.25 -6.69 -2.03
C VAL A 9 -4.06 -6.00 -0.67
N PHE A 10 -4.73 -4.86 -0.46
CA PHE A 10 -4.63 -4.15 0.81
C PHE A 10 -5.32 -4.89 1.95
N LYS A 11 -6.52 -5.46 1.75
CA LYS A 11 -7.20 -6.26 2.78
C LYS A 11 -6.38 -7.48 3.20
N GLN A 12 -5.69 -8.11 2.25
CA GLN A 12 -4.87 -9.30 2.48
C GLN A 12 -3.51 -9.01 3.14
N THR A 13 -3.11 -7.75 3.27
CA THR A 13 -1.79 -7.40 3.83
C THR A 13 -1.89 -6.53 5.08
N VAL A 14 -2.73 -5.48 5.09
CA VAL A 14 -2.76 -4.46 6.15
C VAL A 14 -3.00 -5.01 7.56
N PHE A 15 -3.67 -6.16 7.70
CA PHE A 15 -3.96 -6.75 9.02
C PHE A 15 -2.70 -7.24 9.76
N ALA A 16 -1.58 -7.43 9.05
CA ALA A 16 -0.33 -7.95 9.58
C ALA A 16 0.62 -6.87 10.08
N VAL A 17 0.28 -5.58 9.96
CA VAL A 17 1.11 -4.49 10.48
C VAL A 17 1.20 -4.50 12.01
N ALA A 18 2.29 -3.97 12.54
CA ALA A 18 2.41 -3.70 13.97
C ALA A 18 1.51 -2.52 14.38
N LYS A 19 0.79 -2.65 15.50
CA LYS A 19 -0.13 -1.60 15.99
C LYS A 19 0.57 -0.48 16.76
N ASN A 20 1.56 -0.84 17.57
CA ASN A 20 2.38 0.09 18.34
C ASN A 20 3.77 -0.54 18.47
N GLU A 21 4.75 0.06 17.82
CA GLU A 21 6.07 -0.54 17.64
C GLU A 21 7.14 0.55 17.62
N SER A 22 8.28 0.25 18.23
CA SER A 22 9.47 1.09 18.28
C SER A 22 10.09 1.35 16.91
N ARG A 23 9.81 0.47 15.94
CA ARG A 23 10.19 0.55 14.53
C ARG A 23 9.00 1.03 13.69
N PRO A 24 8.87 2.34 13.40
CA PRO A 24 7.70 2.89 12.72
C PRO A 24 7.41 2.27 11.36
N VAL A 25 8.46 1.81 10.66
CA VAL A 25 8.36 1.11 9.37
C VAL A 25 7.37 -0.07 9.42
N LEU A 26 7.26 -0.78 10.54
CA LEU A 26 6.37 -1.94 10.69
C LEU A 26 4.90 -1.58 10.90
N THR A 27 4.59 -0.30 11.14
CA THR A 27 3.21 0.19 11.32
C THR A 27 2.50 0.48 10.00
N GLY A 28 3.22 0.39 8.89
CA GLY A 28 2.74 0.58 7.54
C GLY A 28 2.81 -0.68 6.68
N VAL A 29 2.16 -0.59 5.52
CA VAL A 29 2.28 -1.56 4.44
C VAL A 29 3.41 -1.12 3.53
N HIS A 30 4.38 -1.99 3.33
CA HIS A 30 5.41 -1.83 2.31
C HIS A 30 4.80 -2.08 0.94
N ILE A 31 4.98 -1.13 0.03
CA ILE A 31 4.53 -1.21 -1.36
C ILE A 31 5.75 -1.15 -2.25
N GLU A 32 5.91 -2.17 -3.09
CA GLU A 32 6.91 -2.22 -4.14
C GLU A 32 6.22 -2.36 -5.50
N LEU A 33 6.64 -1.51 -6.43
CA LEU A 33 6.28 -1.55 -7.83
C LEU A 33 7.55 -1.92 -8.59
N SER A 34 7.57 -3.09 -9.22
CA SER A 34 8.71 -3.53 -10.03
C SER A 34 8.28 -4.62 -11.01
N ASN A 35 8.86 -4.65 -12.21
CA ASN A 35 8.66 -5.72 -13.20
C ASN A 35 7.18 -6.02 -13.49
N ASN A 36 6.37 -4.95 -13.72
CA ASN A 36 4.92 -5.06 -13.95
C ASN A 36 4.17 -5.74 -12.78
N LYS A 37 4.66 -5.60 -11.55
CA LYS A 37 4.01 -6.16 -10.36
C LYS A 37 3.82 -5.09 -9.29
N LEU A 38 2.71 -5.21 -8.58
CA LEU A 38 2.47 -4.60 -7.29
C LEU A 38 2.70 -5.66 -6.22
N ILE A 39 3.68 -5.44 -5.36
CA ILE A 39 3.96 -6.27 -4.19
C ILE A 39 3.61 -5.44 -2.96
N CYS A 40 2.72 -5.97 -2.13
CA CYS A 40 2.41 -5.39 -0.83
C CYS A 40 2.84 -6.35 0.27
N ALA A 41 3.53 -5.84 1.27
CA ALA A 41 4.00 -6.63 2.41
C ALA A 41 3.75 -5.92 3.74
N ALA A 42 3.39 -6.71 4.75
CA ALA A 42 3.16 -6.22 6.10
C ALA A 42 3.57 -7.28 7.14
N THR A 43 4.20 -6.85 8.22
CA THR A 43 4.60 -7.72 9.32
C THR A 43 4.64 -6.98 10.65
N ASP A 44 4.36 -7.73 11.73
CA ASP A 44 4.51 -7.32 13.12
C ASP A 44 5.70 -8.04 13.80
N SER A 45 6.65 -8.54 13.00
CA SER A 45 7.78 -9.41 13.38
C SER A 45 7.40 -10.84 13.81
N HIS A 46 6.12 -11.14 14.03
CA HIS A 46 5.67 -12.49 14.39
C HIS A 46 4.99 -13.21 13.23
N ARG A 47 4.32 -12.45 12.36
CA ARG A 47 3.69 -12.94 11.13
C ARG A 47 4.00 -12.01 9.98
N LEU A 48 3.92 -12.54 8.77
CA LEU A 48 4.19 -11.84 7.53
C LEU A 48 3.06 -12.13 6.55
N ALA A 49 2.49 -11.08 5.96
CA ALA A 49 1.57 -11.16 4.85
C ALA A 49 2.23 -10.50 3.63
N ILE A 50 2.31 -11.24 2.52
CA ILE A 50 2.81 -10.74 1.23
C ILE A 50 1.76 -11.05 0.18
N ARG A 51 1.43 -10.05 -0.64
CA ARG A 51 0.59 -10.23 -1.80
C ARG A 51 1.24 -9.62 -3.03
N GLU A 52 1.32 -10.41 -4.09
CA GLU A 52 1.76 -9.98 -5.40
C GLU A 52 0.57 -9.96 -6.37
N THR A 53 0.51 -8.95 -7.24
CA THR A 53 -0.44 -8.89 -8.34
C THR A 53 0.16 -8.18 -9.56
N LEU A 54 -0.35 -8.49 -10.75
CA LEU A 54 0.16 -7.92 -12.01
C LEU A 54 -0.35 -6.50 -12.23
N LEU A 55 0.50 -5.65 -12.79
CA LEU A 55 0.18 -4.30 -13.21
C LEU A 55 0.39 -4.14 -14.72
N SER A 56 -0.49 -3.37 -15.34
CA SER A 56 -0.38 -3.02 -16.77
C SER A 56 0.74 -2.01 -17.08
N SER A 57 1.39 -1.47 -16.05
CA SER A 57 2.42 -0.43 -16.15
C SER A 57 3.75 -0.93 -15.59
N ASP A 58 4.85 -0.68 -16.31
CA ASP A 58 6.21 -0.92 -15.81
C ASP A 58 6.71 0.35 -15.08
N VAL A 59 6.38 0.43 -13.79
CA VAL A 59 6.81 1.52 -12.90
C VAL A 59 7.68 0.92 -11.82
N LYS A 60 8.78 1.62 -11.49
CA LYS A 60 9.66 1.27 -10.38
C LYS A 60 9.51 2.24 -9.23
N ALA A 61 9.09 1.72 -8.08
CA ALA A 61 8.90 2.51 -6.87
C ALA A 61 8.87 1.62 -5.63
N ASN A 62 9.22 2.21 -4.50
CA ASN A 62 9.18 1.56 -3.19
C ASN A 62 8.79 2.59 -2.14
N CYS A 63 7.78 2.30 -1.33
CA CYS A 63 7.38 3.17 -0.23
C CYS A 63 6.74 2.39 0.91
N ILE A 64 6.54 3.06 2.05
CA ILE A 64 5.82 2.51 3.20
C ILE A 64 4.63 3.42 3.48
N VAL A 65 3.42 2.91 3.29
CA VAL A 65 2.17 3.66 3.48
C VAL A 65 1.61 3.36 4.87
N PRO A 66 1.25 4.37 5.68
CA PRO A 66 0.65 4.15 6.99
C PRO A 66 -0.59 3.26 6.91
N SER A 67 -0.72 2.31 7.84
CA SER A 67 -1.90 1.44 7.90
C SER A 67 -3.21 2.22 8.06
N ALA A 68 -3.19 3.34 8.78
CA ALA A 68 -4.33 4.25 8.90
C ALA A 68 -4.79 4.75 7.52
N THR A 69 -3.86 5.15 6.65
CA THR A 69 -4.16 5.58 5.27
C THR A 69 -4.78 4.46 4.46
N ILE A 70 -4.20 3.26 4.52
CA ILE A 70 -4.74 2.09 3.82
C ILE A 70 -6.16 1.76 4.30
N ASN A 71 -6.39 1.81 5.62
CA ASN A 71 -7.70 1.55 6.20
C ASN A 71 -8.74 2.61 5.79
N GLU A 72 -8.37 3.89 5.71
CA GLU A 72 -9.26 4.94 5.19
C GLU A 72 -9.56 4.74 3.70
N LEU A 73 -8.55 4.41 2.89
CA LEU A 73 -8.76 4.05 1.48
C LEU A 73 -9.75 2.90 1.33
N LEU A 74 -9.62 1.84 2.13
CA LEU A 74 -10.52 0.68 2.09
C LEU A 74 -11.97 1.02 2.48
N LYS A 75 -12.20 2.07 3.27
CA LYS A 75 -13.55 2.56 3.59
C LYS A 75 -14.14 3.41 2.47
N LEU A 76 -13.29 4.16 1.77
CA LEU A 76 -13.70 5.12 0.73
C LEU A 76 -13.82 4.48 -0.65
N MET A 77 -12.96 3.52 -0.97
CA MET A 77 -12.98 2.80 -2.24
C MET A 77 -14.19 1.88 -2.27
N ASN A 78 -15.17 2.29 -3.04
CA ASN A 78 -16.31 1.47 -3.45
C ASN A 78 -16.07 0.98 -4.89
N SER A 79 -16.72 -0.12 -5.28
CA SER A 79 -16.59 -0.69 -6.63
C SER A 79 -17.21 0.18 -7.75
N ASN A 80 -17.61 1.42 -7.45
CA ASN A 80 -18.20 2.32 -8.45
C ASN A 80 -17.14 3.00 -9.31
N SER A 81 -15.89 3.08 -8.85
CA SER A 81 -14.77 3.57 -9.65
C SER A 81 -13.99 2.37 -10.18
N GLU A 82 -13.82 2.27 -11.50
CA GLU A 82 -13.12 1.15 -12.12
C GLU A 82 -11.62 1.15 -11.78
N PHE A 83 -11.01 2.34 -11.73
CA PHE A 83 -9.57 2.51 -11.51
C PHE A 83 -9.24 3.47 -10.37
N VAL A 84 -8.13 3.16 -9.70
CA VAL A 84 -7.40 4.06 -8.79
C VAL A 84 -6.11 4.52 -9.47
N TYR A 85 -5.93 5.83 -9.53
CA TYR A 85 -4.69 6.48 -9.95
C TYR A 85 -3.82 6.74 -8.72
N ILE A 86 -2.55 6.36 -8.79
CA ILE A 86 -1.59 6.49 -7.70
C ILE A 86 -0.48 7.40 -8.17
N TYR A 87 -0.24 8.47 -7.41
CA TYR A 87 0.88 9.38 -7.61
C TYR A 87 1.82 9.25 -6.42
N LEU A 88 3.11 9.13 -6.70
CA LEU A 88 4.12 8.92 -5.69
C LEU A 88 5.20 10.01 -5.79
N SER A 89 5.66 10.44 -4.63
CA SER A 89 6.84 11.29 -4.43
C SER A 89 7.72 10.67 -3.33
N GLU A 90 8.83 11.30 -3.00
CA GLU A 90 9.74 10.82 -1.95
C GLU A 90 9.08 10.72 -0.57
N SER A 91 8.14 11.61 -0.25
CA SER A 91 7.56 11.74 1.10
C SER A 91 6.04 11.64 1.14
N HIS A 92 5.37 11.59 -0.02
CA HIS A 92 3.91 11.56 -0.11
C HIS A 92 3.42 10.60 -1.18
N ILE A 93 2.22 10.07 -0.93
CA ILE A 93 1.44 9.29 -1.87
C ILE A 93 0.04 9.89 -1.99
N ILE A 94 -0.50 9.87 -3.21
CA ILE A 94 -1.83 10.39 -3.54
C ILE A 94 -2.60 9.29 -4.26
N PHE A 95 -3.84 9.08 -3.83
CA PHE A 95 -4.78 8.17 -4.47
C PHE A 95 -5.96 8.96 -5.00
N THR A 96 -6.26 8.82 -6.29
CA THR A 96 -7.42 9.45 -6.93
C THR A 96 -8.32 8.39 -7.54
N PHE A 97 -9.61 8.41 -7.21
CA PHE A 97 -10.63 7.51 -7.73
C PHE A 97 -11.99 8.21 -7.72
N GLY A 98 -12.72 8.13 -8.84
CA GLY A 98 -13.94 8.91 -9.03
C GLY A 98 -13.69 10.40 -8.83
N THR A 99 -14.40 11.02 -7.89
CA THR A 99 -14.23 12.43 -7.48
C THR A 99 -13.42 12.60 -6.19
N THR A 100 -12.91 11.50 -5.63
CA THR A 100 -12.17 11.49 -4.36
C THR A 100 -10.68 11.54 -4.62
N THR A 101 -9.98 12.38 -3.85
CA THR A 101 -8.51 12.37 -3.78
C THR A 101 -8.06 12.31 -2.34
N LEU A 102 -7.23 11.33 -2.01
CA LEU A 102 -6.66 11.13 -0.69
C LEU A 102 -5.15 11.36 -0.72
N TYR A 103 -4.66 12.20 0.19
CA TYR A 103 -3.25 12.52 0.36
C TYR A 103 -2.72 11.88 1.64
N SER A 104 -1.51 11.31 1.59
CA SER A 104 -0.85 10.77 2.79
C SER A 104 0.66 10.97 2.75
N ARG A 105 1.24 11.16 3.95
CA ARG A 105 2.69 11.12 4.14
C ARG A 105 3.15 9.66 4.21
N LEU A 106 4.29 9.39 3.60
CA LEU A 106 4.97 8.10 3.68
C LEU A 106 5.68 7.97 5.03
N ILE A 107 5.86 6.73 5.49
CA ILE A 107 6.72 6.43 6.62
C ILE A 107 8.16 6.38 6.11
N GLU A 108 9.03 7.21 6.67
CA GLU A 108 10.44 7.20 6.36
C GLU A 108 11.14 5.98 6.96
N GLY A 109 12.06 5.40 6.20
CA GLY A 109 12.92 4.31 6.66
C GLY A 109 12.97 3.15 5.68
N LYS A 110 13.82 2.17 6.00
CA LYS A 110 13.99 0.95 5.23
C LYS A 110 13.13 -0.16 5.82
N TYR A 111 12.21 -0.69 5.02
CA TYR A 111 11.46 -1.88 5.42
C TYR A 111 12.41 -3.08 5.54
N PRO A 112 12.26 -3.97 6.55
CA PRO A 112 13.09 -5.16 6.65
C PRO A 112 13.01 -6.02 5.39
N ASN A 113 14.09 -6.76 5.12
CA ASN A 113 14.09 -7.69 4.00
C ASN A 113 13.07 -8.80 4.28
N ILE A 114 12.17 -9.01 3.33
CA ILE A 114 11.10 -10.01 3.35
C ILE A 114 11.39 -11.19 2.41
N SER A 115 12.63 -11.27 1.90
CA SER A 115 13.16 -12.29 0.99
C SER A 115 14.09 -13.26 1.68
#